data_AF-A0A8S3K2M1-F1
#
_entry.id   AF-A0A8S3K2M1-F1
#
_cell.length_a   1.000
_cell.length_b   1.000
_cell.length_c   1.000
_cell.angle_alpha   90.00
_cell.angle_beta   90.00
_cell.angle_gamma   90.00
#
_symmetry.space_group_name_H-M   'P 1'
#
loop_
_entity.id
_entity.type
_entity.pdbx_description
1 polymer ?
#
loop_
_entity_poly.entity_id
_entity_poly.type
_entity_poly.pdbx_seq_one_letter_code
_entity_poly.pdbx_strand_id
1 'polypeptide(L)' 'MLISCVDCSSAVNIRNDLTEIEKEVCLSTAKFEEFIENFLDRIFQMINILSTDLSDTLMNNEDRGDH' A
#
# COMPACT_ATOMS: atom_id res chain seq x y z
N MET A 1 6.82 3.04 -14.26
CA MET A 1 7.36 1.87 -13.53
C MET A 1 6.25 0.84 -13.46
N LEU A 2 6.35 -0.25 -14.21
CA LEU A 2 5.37 -1.34 -14.19
C LEU A 2 5.97 -2.48 -13.36
N ILE A 3 5.66 -2.51 -12.07
CA ILE A 3 5.88 -3.69 -11.25
C ILE A 3 4.61 -4.53 -11.36
N SER A 4 4.77 -5.77 -11.80
CA SER A 4 3.71 -6.77 -11.68
C SER A 4 3.68 -7.22 -10.23
N CYS A 5 2.62 -6.89 -9.48
CA CYS A 5 2.43 -7.34 -8.10
C CYS A 5 2.02 -8.82 -8.06
N VAL A 6 2.88 -9.69 -8.61
CA VAL A 6 2.69 -11.14 -8.63
C VAL A 6 3.79 -11.76 -7.78
N ASP A 7 3.43 -12.66 -6.88
CA ASP A 7 4.40 -13.50 -6.17
C ASP A 7 4.99 -14.51 -7.16
N CYS A 8 6.26 -14.32 -7.50
CA CYS A 8 7.05 -15.23 -8.31
C CYS A 8 8.15 -15.92 -7.49
N SER A 9 8.08 -15.90 -6.17
CA SER A 9 9.07 -16.52 -5.27
C SER A 9 9.30 -18.00 -5.56
N SER A 10 8.28 -18.72 -6.00
CA SER A 10 8.38 -20.13 -6.40
C SER A 10 9.19 -20.38 -7.68
N ALA A 11 9.47 -19.35 -8.49
CA ALA A 11 10.22 -19.49 -9.74
C ALA A 11 11.64 -20.01 -9.52
N VAL A 12 12.25 -19.71 -8.36
CA VAL A 12 13.59 -20.18 -7.98
C VAL A 12 13.70 -21.70 -7.87
N ASN A 13 12.58 -22.40 -7.69
CA ASN A 13 12.51 -23.85 -7.61
C ASN A 13 12.26 -24.52 -8.97
N ILE A 14 11.82 -23.75 -9.96
CA ILE A 14 11.37 -24.25 -11.27
C ILE A 14 12.41 -23.92 -12.36
N ARG A 15 13.04 -22.75 -12.26
CA ARG A 15 13.96 -22.20 -13.24
C ARG A 15 15.41 -22.37 -12.80
N ASN A 16 16.22 -22.95 -13.68
CA ASN A 16 17.65 -23.15 -13.46
C ASN A 16 18.51 -22.06 -14.11
N ASP A 17 17.90 -21.10 -14.82
CA ASP A 17 18.55 -20.04 -15.58
C ASP A 17 18.60 -18.69 -14.85
N LEU A 18 18.21 -18.65 -13.57
CA LEU A 18 18.24 -17.45 -12.74
C LEU A 18 19.61 -17.24 -12.12
N THR A 19 20.15 -16.03 -12.26
CA THR A 19 21.29 -15.56 -11.48
C THR A 19 20.92 -15.41 -10.00
N GLU A 20 21.93 -15.33 -9.11
CA GLU A 20 21.68 -15.13 -7.66
C GLU A 20 20.88 -13.84 -7.37
N ILE A 21 21.15 -12.76 -8.11
CA ILE A 21 20.42 -11.49 -7.98
C ILE A 21 18.96 -11.69 -8.39
N GLU A 22 18.69 -12.38 -9.50
CA GLU A 22 17.32 -12.64 -9.95
C GLU A 22 16.56 -13.54 -8.99
N LYS A 23 17.22 -14.51 -8.35
CA LYS A 23 16.62 -15.34 -7.29
C LYS A 23 16.23 -14.50 -6.09
N GLU A 24 17.11 -13.62 -5.62
CA GLU A 24 16.82 -12.72 -4.49
C GLU A 24 15.61 -11.83 -4.79
N VAL A 25 15.55 -11.26 -6.00
CA VAL A 25 14.41 -10.46 -6.45
C VAL A 25 13.13 -11.29 -6.46
N CYS A 26 13.13 -12.51 -7.02
CA CYS A 26 11.96 -13.38 -7.01
C CYS A 26 11.52 -13.71 -5.58
N LEU A 27 12.44 -14.09 -4.70
CA LEU A 27 12.14 -14.40 -3.30
C LEU A 27 11.55 -13.21 -2.55
N SER A 28 11.98 -11.99 -2.87
CA SER A 28 11.42 -10.78 -2.26
C SER A 28 9.94 -10.55 -2.58
N THR A 29 9.44 -11.10 -3.70
CA THR A 29 8.04 -10.94 -4.12
C THR A 29 7.03 -11.71 -3.26
N ALA A 30 7.47 -12.69 -2.46
CA ALA A 30 6.62 -13.38 -1.48
C ALA A 30 6.01 -12.42 -0.43
N LYS A 31 6.62 -11.24 -0.25
CA LYS A 31 6.17 -10.21 0.70
C LYS A 31 5.18 -9.22 0.10
N PHE A 32 4.78 -9.38 -1.16
CA PHE A 32 3.87 -8.43 -1.81
C PHE A 32 2.49 -8.38 -1.16
N GLU A 33 1.95 -9.52 -0.72
CA GLU A 33 0.67 -9.57 -0.01
C GLU A 33 0.72 -8.74 1.28
N GLU A 34 1.68 -9.03 2.16
CA GLU A 34 1.92 -8.28 3.40
C GLU A 34 2.16 -6.79 3.13
N PHE A 35 2.90 -6.45 2.07
CA PHE A 35 3.13 -5.05 1.69
C PHE A 35 1.83 -4.35 1.29
N ILE A 36 0.98 -5.00 0.49
CA ILE A 36 -0.29 -4.43 0.02
C ILE A 36 -1.26 -4.25 1.20
N GLU A 37 -1.37 -5.24 2.08
CA GLU A 37 -2.20 -5.14 3.28
C GLU A 37 -1.81 -3.95 4.16
N ASN A 38 -0.52 -3.86 4.52
CA ASN A 38 0.00 -2.74 5.31
C ASN A 38 -0.15 -1.39 4.61
N PHE A 39 -0.04 -1.36 3.28
CA PHE A 39 -0.22 -0.16 2.50
C PHE A 39 -1.68 0.30 2.50
N LEU A 40 -2.64 -0.62 2.33
CA LEU A 40 -4.06 -0.33 2.38
C LEU A 40 -4.48 0.17 3.77
N ASP A 41 -3.97 -0.44 4.84
CA ASP A 41 -4.24 0.02 6.21
C ASP A 41 -3.82 1.48 6.41
N ARG A 42 -2.63 1.85 5.92
CA ARG A 42 -2.14 3.24 5.99
C ARG A 42 -2.99 4.18 5.15
N ILE A 43 -3.44 3.75 3.97
CA ILE A 43 -4.38 4.52 3.14
C ILE A 43 -5.69 4.74 3.90
N PHE A 44 -6.27 3.71 4.50
CA PHE A 44 -7.53 3.84 5.25
C PHE A 44 -7.38 4.76 6.47
N GLN A 45 -6.26 4.66 7.19
CA GLN A 45 -5.94 5.60 8.28
C GLN A 45 -5.87 7.05 7.77
N MET A 46 -5.20 7.27 6.63
CA MET A 46 -5.09 8.60 6.03
C MET A 46 -6.44 9.14 5.55
N ILE A 47 -7.28 8.31 4.93
CA ILE A 47 -8.64 8.67 4.53
C ILE A 47 -9.47 9.08 5.74
N ASN A 48 -9.38 8.33 6.84
CA ASN A 48 -10.12 8.65 8.07
C ASN A 48 -9.70 10.00 8.67
N ILE A 49 -8.40 10.30 8.68
CA ILE A 49 -7.89 11.60 9.13
C ILE A 49 -8.47 12.73 8.27
N LEU A 50 -8.36 12.61 6.94
CA LEU A 50 -8.86 13.62 6.01
C LEU A 50 -10.39 13.80 6.11
N SER A 51 -11.13 12.71 6.31
CA SER A 51 -12.58 12.77 6.49
C SER A 51 -12.99 13.47 7.79
N THR A 52 -12.22 13.26 8.86
CA THR A 52 -12.46 13.89 10.17
C THR A 52 -12.13 15.39 10.10
N ASP A 53 -10.98 15.74 9.53
CA ASP A 53 -10.55 17.14 9.35
C ASP A 53 -11.55 17.95 8.51
N LEU A 54 -12.12 17.33 7.47
CA LEU A 54 -13.16 17.96 6.65
C LEU A 54 -14.44 18.22 7.45
N SER A 55 -14.85 17.26 8.29
CA SER A 55 -16.03 17.38 9.14
C SER A 55 -15.86 18.50 10.16
N ASP A 56 -14.68 18.60 10.77
CA ASP A 56 -14.34 19.67 11.71
C ASP A 56 -14.31 21.04 11.03
N THR A 57 -13.85 21.10 9.78
CA THR A 57 -13.83 22.36 9.00
C THR A 57 -15.25 22.83 8.67
N LEU A 58 -16.16 21.92 8.33
CA LEU A 58 -17.56 22.27 8.06
C LEU A 58 -18.27 22.76 9.33
N MET A 59 -18.11 22.05 10.45
CA MET A 59 -18.68 22.46 11.74
C MET A 59 -18.16 23.84 12.20
N ASN A 60 -16.86 24.12 12.04
CA ASN A 60 -16.26 25.42 12.38
C ASN A 60 -16.71 26.60 11.48
N ASN A 61 -17.31 26.32 10.32
CA ASN A 61 -17.86 27.35 9.43
C ASN A 61 -19.34 27.61 9.70
N GLU A 62 -20.10 26.60 10.14
CA GLU A 62 -21.50 26.76 10.56
C GLU A 62 -21.60 27.62 11.83
N ASP A 63 -20.70 27.43 12.81
CA ASP A 63 -20.64 28.27 14.04
C ASP A 63 -20.29 29.75 13.78
N ARG A 64 -19.73 30.08 12.61
CA ARG A 64 -19.36 31.46 12.23
C ARG A 64 -20.42 32.19 11.40
N GLY A 65 -21.47 31.49 10.94
CA GLY A 65 -22.52 32.07 10.11
C GLY A 65 -23.65 32.76 10.89
N ASP A 66 -23.68 32.64 12.22
CA ASP A 66 -24.82 33.05 13.07
C ASP A 66 -24.49 34.22 14.03
N HIS A 67 -23.49 35.04 13.68
CA HIS A 67 -23.15 36.30 14.38
C HIS A 67 -23.10 37.51 13.43
#